data_AF-A0A6G8I449-F1
#
_entry.id   AF-A0A6G8I449-F1
#
_cell.length_a   1.000
_cell.length_b   1.000
_cell.length_c   1.000
_cell.angle_alpha   90.00
_cell.angle_beta   90.00
_cell.angle_gamma   90.00
#
_symmetry.space_group_name_H-M   'P 1'
#
loop_
_entity.id
_entity.type
_entity.pdbx_description
1 polymer ?
#
loop_
_entity_poly.entity_id
_entity_poly.type
_entity_poly.pdbx_seq_one_letter_code
_entity_poly.pdbx_strand_id
1 'polypeptide(L)'
;MNHDSLVAVAEDLEYLSQWGSEITAAEIRRGTAVLRRLLVEDAYGIAWRTIGQAKQPSLIAIDLDQMLGGNSHKVIYALAGGAHFRGMHMACMLLNKGDPISQNPPTPIRQDGYPFERRFTVSEYLSSNAGVVEGRSFNRRDVIKYLANIKGGVHLSAQQRKTEIKLISRLGKIEKKMMLHATDGLLVEAVAIAQALGTSADAKTYMSHIKAPSSF
;
A
#
# COMPACT_ATOMS: atom_id res chain seq x y z
N MET A 1 -14.36 -8.80 -18.62
CA MET A 1 -13.40 -7.71 -18.92
C MET A 1 -12.89 -7.96 -20.33
N ASN A 2 -12.79 -6.94 -21.20
CA ASN A 2 -12.25 -7.15 -22.56
C ASN A 2 -10.71 -7.18 -22.51
N HIS A 3 -10.06 -7.58 -23.62
CA HIS A 3 -8.60 -7.72 -23.68
C HIS A 3 -7.89 -6.41 -23.38
N ASP A 4 -8.32 -5.28 -23.97
CA ASP A 4 -7.73 -3.96 -23.74
C ASP A 4 -7.72 -3.57 -22.25
N SER A 5 -8.81 -3.88 -21.53
CA SER A 5 -8.90 -3.64 -20.09
C SER A 5 -7.91 -4.50 -19.30
N LEU A 6 -7.65 -5.74 -19.74
CA LEU A 6 -6.65 -6.61 -19.11
C LEU A 6 -5.23 -6.10 -19.36
N VAL A 7 -4.94 -5.63 -20.58
CA VAL A 7 -3.67 -4.98 -20.95
C VAL A 7 -3.45 -3.73 -20.10
N ALA A 8 -4.44 -2.86 -19.96
CA ALA A 8 -4.34 -1.66 -19.13
C ALA A 8 -4.06 -1.98 -17.64
N VAL A 9 -4.57 -3.10 -17.12
CA VAL A 9 -4.21 -3.57 -15.76
C VAL A 9 -2.76 -4.05 -15.71
N ALA A 10 -2.27 -4.74 -16.74
CA ALA A 10 -0.88 -5.20 -16.80
C ALA A 10 0.09 -4.02 -16.88
N GLU A 11 -0.20 -3.02 -17.70
CA GLU A 11 0.59 -1.79 -17.83
C GLU A 11 0.63 -1.01 -16.51
N ASP A 12 -0.49 -0.90 -15.80
CA ASP A 12 -0.52 -0.23 -14.49
C ASP A 12 0.30 -1.01 -13.43
N LEU A 13 0.26 -2.35 -13.44
CA LEU A 13 1.12 -3.16 -12.56
C LEU A 13 2.60 -3.00 -12.91
N GLU A 14 2.93 -2.98 -14.20
CA GLU A 14 4.29 -2.74 -14.69
C GLU A 14 4.79 -1.34 -14.28
N TYR A 15 3.96 -0.31 -14.45
CA TYR A 15 4.25 1.04 -13.98
C TYR A 15 4.58 1.08 -12.48
N LEU A 16 3.76 0.44 -11.64
CA LEU A 16 4.02 0.39 -10.19
C LEU A 16 5.27 -0.42 -9.84
N SER A 17 5.62 -1.43 -10.64
CA SER A 17 6.84 -2.23 -10.42
C SER A 17 8.13 -1.43 -10.62
N GLN A 18 8.06 -0.32 -11.37
CA GLN A 18 9.18 0.58 -11.64
C GLN A 18 9.39 1.62 -10.55
N TRP A 19 8.51 1.70 -9.55
CA TRP A 19 8.66 2.64 -8.44
C TRP A 19 9.90 2.26 -7.60
N GLY A 20 10.95 3.08 -7.69
CA GLY A 20 12.22 2.88 -6.99
C GLY A 20 12.60 4.05 -6.09
N SER A 21 13.90 4.16 -5.77
CA SER A 21 14.44 5.22 -4.92
C SER A 21 14.24 6.63 -5.48
N GLU A 22 14.20 6.75 -6.81
CA GLU A 22 14.17 8.04 -7.52
C GLU A 22 12.78 8.61 -7.72
N ILE A 23 11.72 7.92 -7.27
CA ILE A 23 10.36 8.40 -7.50
C ILE A 23 10.09 9.72 -6.80
N THR A 24 9.57 10.69 -7.54
CA THR A 24 9.25 12.02 -7.05
C THR A 24 7.89 12.06 -6.35
N ALA A 25 7.70 13.04 -5.47
CA ALA A 25 6.40 13.26 -4.83
C ALA A 25 5.28 13.53 -5.84
N ALA A 26 5.58 14.18 -6.97
CA ALA A 26 4.59 14.43 -8.02
C ALA A 26 4.13 13.13 -8.71
N GLU A 27 5.06 12.21 -8.98
CA GLU A 27 4.75 10.90 -9.53
C GLU A 27 3.96 10.04 -8.56
N ILE A 28 4.34 10.01 -7.28
CA ILE A 28 3.58 9.28 -6.24
C ILE A 28 2.12 9.76 -6.23
N ARG A 29 1.92 11.09 -6.22
CA ARG A 29 0.57 11.67 -6.21
C ARG A 29 -0.24 11.24 -7.42
N ARG A 30 0.33 11.31 -8.62
CA ARG A 30 -0.37 10.87 -9.85
C ARG A 30 -0.66 9.37 -9.83
N GLY A 31 0.31 8.53 -9.50
CA GLY A 31 0.12 7.08 -9.51
C GLY A 31 -0.70 6.53 -8.34
N THR A 32 -1.01 7.33 -7.31
CA THR A 32 -2.02 6.89 -6.31
C THR A 32 -3.41 6.70 -6.90
N ALA A 33 -3.73 7.34 -8.04
CA ALA A 33 -4.95 7.04 -8.80
C ALA A 33 -4.94 5.62 -9.36
N VAL A 34 -3.78 5.15 -9.87
CA VAL A 34 -3.57 3.77 -10.32
C VAL A 34 -3.76 2.79 -9.16
N LEU A 35 -3.14 3.05 -8.00
CA LEU A 35 -3.34 2.23 -6.80
C LEU A 35 -4.81 2.13 -6.38
N ARG A 36 -5.55 3.25 -6.42
CA ARG A 36 -6.98 3.27 -6.11
C ARG A 36 -7.76 2.39 -7.07
N ARG A 37 -7.55 2.56 -8.37
CA ARG A 37 -8.21 1.79 -9.42
C ARG A 37 -7.95 0.28 -9.26
N LEU A 38 -6.68 -0.10 -9.12
CA LEU A 38 -6.28 -1.50 -9.03
C LEU A 38 -6.77 -2.18 -7.75
N LEU A 39 -6.62 -1.53 -6.60
CA LEU A 39 -6.83 -2.15 -5.29
C LEU A 39 -8.16 -1.78 -4.64
N VAL A 40 -8.51 -0.49 -4.60
CA VAL A 40 -9.71 -0.02 -3.89
C VAL A 40 -10.97 -0.31 -4.70
N GLU A 41 -10.89 -0.14 -6.02
CA GLU A 41 -11.97 -0.37 -6.99
C GLU A 41 -11.91 -1.78 -7.61
N ASP A 42 -11.02 -2.64 -7.09
CA ASP A 42 -10.88 -4.06 -7.43
C ASP A 42 -10.59 -4.36 -8.91
N ALA A 43 -10.07 -3.40 -9.69
CA ALA A 43 -9.77 -3.65 -11.10
C ALA A 43 -8.77 -4.81 -11.28
N TYR A 44 -7.77 -4.93 -10.39
CA TYR A 44 -6.83 -6.04 -10.44
C TYR A 44 -7.47 -7.37 -10.03
N GLY A 45 -8.29 -7.39 -8.97
CA GLY A 45 -8.97 -8.62 -8.55
C GLY A 45 -9.95 -9.15 -9.62
N ILE A 46 -10.67 -8.25 -10.30
CA ILE A 46 -11.55 -8.61 -11.43
C ILE A 46 -10.72 -9.18 -12.60
N ALA A 47 -9.62 -8.53 -12.96
CA ALA A 47 -8.75 -8.97 -14.04
C ALA A 47 -8.11 -10.34 -13.73
N TRP A 48 -7.64 -10.53 -12.50
CA TRP A 48 -7.07 -11.79 -12.00
C TRP A 48 -8.07 -12.95 -12.12
N ARG A 49 -9.32 -12.75 -11.71
CA ARG A 49 -10.38 -13.76 -11.88
C ARG A 49 -10.73 -14.01 -13.35
N THR A 50 -10.66 -12.98 -14.19
CA THR A 50 -10.94 -13.09 -15.63
C THR A 50 -9.95 -14.02 -16.33
N ILE A 51 -8.69 -14.05 -15.91
CA ILE A 51 -7.67 -14.99 -16.43
C ILE A 51 -7.72 -16.39 -15.78
N GLY A 52 -8.82 -16.73 -15.10
CA GLY A 52 -9.06 -18.06 -14.53
C GLY A 52 -8.51 -18.29 -13.12
N GLN A 53 -7.96 -17.26 -12.45
CA GLN A 53 -7.42 -17.42 -11.10
C GLN A 53 -8.53 -17.26 -10.04
N ALA A 54 -8.86 -18.33 -9.32
CA ALA A 54 -10.00 -18.35 -8.41
C ALA A 54 -9.77 -17.62 -7.06
N LYS A 55 -8.53 -17.59 -6.57
CA LYS A 55 -8.16 -16.94 -5.29
C LYS A 55 -7.80 -15.48 -5.49
N GLN A 56 -7.83 -14.66 -4.44
CA GLN A 56 -7.29 -13.30 -4.52
C GLN A 56 -5.77 -13.32 -4.72
N PRO A 57 -5.20 -12.30 -5.40
CA PRO A 57 -3.76 -12.07 -5.36
C PRO A 57 -3.30 -11.89 -3.92
N SER A 58 -2.02 -12.17 -3.70
CA SER A 58 -1.36 -12.12 -2.41
C SER A 58 -0.19 -11.14 -2.42
N LEU A 59 -0.03 -10.44 -1.30
CA LEU A 59 1.00 -9.43 -1.09
C LEU A 59 1.79 -9.78 0.18
N ILE A 60 3.09 -9.50 0.16
CA ILE A 60 3.96 -9.61 1.35
C ILE A 60 4.24 -8.21 1.85
N ALA A 61 3.99 -7.97 3.13
CA ALA A 61 4.29 -6.69 3.77
C ALA A 61 4.38 -6.84 5.28
N ILE A 62 4.79 -5.76 5.96
CA ILE A 62 4.79 -5.68 7.42
C ILE A 62 3.35 -5.75 7.97
N ASP A 63 3.16 -6.61 8.96
CA ASP A 63 1.99 -6.62 9.85
C ASP A 63 2.27 -5.75 11.08
N LEU A 64 1.77 -4.51 11.03
CA LEU A 64 1.94 -3.56 12.12
C LEU A 64 1.23 -4.00 13.40
N ASP A 65 0.10 -4.71 13.30
CA ASP A 65 -0.64 -5.15 14.49
C ASP A 65 0.12 -6.26 15.21
N GLN A 66 0.73 -7.18 14.45
CA GLN A 66 1.64 -8.19 15.00
C GLN A 66 2.82 -7.51 15.68
N MET A 67 3.52 -6.60 15.00
CA MET A 67 4.69 -5.90 15.52
C MET A 67 4.39 -5.12 16.81
N LEU A 68 3.22 -4.48 16.90
CA LEU A 68 2.82 -3.71 18.07
C LEU A 68 2.36 -4.57 19.24
N GLY A 69 1.94 -5.81 19.01
CA GLY A 69 1.57 -6.74 20.08
C GLY A 69 0.42 -6.26 20.98
N GLY A 70 -0.51 -5.46 20.45
CA GLY A 70 -1.58 -4.83 21.23
C GLY A 70 -1.15 -3.58 22.02
N ASN A 71 0.10 -3.13 21.92
CA ASN A 71 0.62 -1.95 22.61
C ASN A 71 0.41 -0.63 21.84
N SER A 72 -0.61 -0.56 20.97
CA SER A 72 -0.90 0.63 20.16
C SER A 72 -1.14 1.90 20.98
N HIS A 73 -1.62 1.75 22.23
CA HIS A 73 -1.80 2.85 23.19
C HIS A 73 -0.47 3.51 23.63
N LYS A 74 0.66 2.82 23.51
CA LYS A 74 2.00 3.36 23.80
C LYS A 74 2.62 4.05 22.60
N VAL A 75 2.02 3.90 21.41
CA VAL A 75 2.55 4.44 20.16
C VAL A 75 2.22 5.93 20.04
N ILE A 76 3.26 6.76 19.93
CA ILE A 76 3.11 8.17 19.52
C ILE A 76 2.79 8.17 18.03
N TYR A 77 3.59 7.45 17.25
CA TYR A 77 3.39 7.30 15.84
C TYR A 77 4.04 5.99 15.33
N ALA A 78 3.38 5.28 14.40
CA ALA A 78 3.96 4.16 13.67
C ALA A 78 3.48 4.12 12.21
N LEU A 79 4.30 3.59 11.30
CA LEU A 79 3.98 3.36 9.89
C LEU A 79 4.54 2.02 9.43
N ALA A 80 3.70 1.21 8.81
CA ALA A 80 4.03 -0.16 8.41
C ALA A 80 5.16 -0.21 7.39
N GLY A 81 5.24 0.72 6.42
CA GLY A 81 6.38 0.83 5.51
C GLY A 81 6.60 -0.40 4.63
N GLY A 82 7.87 -0.70 4.36
CA GLY A 82 8.32 -1.76 3.45
C GLY A 82 8.76 -1.23 2.08
N ALA A 83 9.21 0.03 2.02
CA ALA A 83 9.61 0.70 0.78
C ALA A 83 11.11 0.92 0.68
N HIS A 84 11.63 0.82 -0.55
CA HIS A 84 12.88 1.46 -0.95
C HIS A 84 12.57 2.84 -1.53
N PHE A 85 12.95 3.90 -0.82
CA PHE A 85 12.59 5.27 -1.16
C PHE A 85 13.76 6.22 -0.84
N ARG A 86 14.24 6.96 -1.85
CA ARG A 86 15.35 7.93 -1.75
C ARG A 86 16.61 7.37 -1.08
N GLY A 87 17.03 6.19 -1.52
CA GLY A 87 18.23 5.50 -1.01
C GLY A 87 18.07 4.92 0.40
N MET A 88 16.89 5.01 1.00
CA MET A 88 16.58 4.41 2.29
C MET A 88 15.63 3.23 2.09
N HIS A 89 15.96 2.11 2.71
CA HIS A 89 15.03 0.99 2.82
C HIS A 89 14.42 1.01 4.22
N MET A 90 13.14 1.30 4.31
CA MET A 90 12.44 1.46 5.58
C MET A 90 11.45 0.31 5.75
N ALA A 91 11.83 -0.66 6.57
CA ALA A 91 10.95 -1.76 6.93
C ALA A 91 9.71 -1.24 7.66
N CYS A 92 9.90 -0.46 8.72
CA CYS A 92 8.84 0.17 9.50
C CYS A 92 9.41 1.42 10.20
N MET A 93 8.55 2.38 10.55
CA MET A 93 8.90 3.46 11.47
C MET A 93 8.01 3.40 12.70
N LEU A 94 8.61 3.48 13.90
CA LEU A 94 7.91 3.43 15.18
C LEU A 94 8.53 4.43 16.16
N LEU A 95 7.67 5.24 16.77
CA LEU A 95 7.97 6.09 17.91
C LEU A 95 6.94 5.81 19.01
N ASN A 96 7.41 5.40 20.18
CA ASN A 96 6.59 5.07 21.34
C ASN A 96 6.94 5.94 22.56
N LYS A 97 6.02 5.97 23.53
CA LYS A 97 6.24 6.57 24.85
C LYS A 97 6.92 5.56 25.77
N GLY A 98 7.95 6.00 26.49
CA GLY A 98 8.60 5.21 27.54
C GLY A 98 9.35 4.01 26.99
N ASP A 99 9.17 2.85 27.61
CA ASP A 99 9.93 1.65 27.32
C ASP A 99 9.69 1.12 25.90
N PRO A 100 10.72 0.56 25.24
CA PRO A 100 10.59 -0.06 23.93
C PRO A 100 9.43 -1.06 23.87
N ILE A 101 8.69 -1.06 22.74
CA ILE A 101 7.71 -2.11 22.46
C ILE A 101 8.51 -3.38 22.13
N SER A 102 8.79 -4.18 23.16
CA SER A 102 9.59 -5.39 23.05
C SER A 102 8.73 -6.56 22.59
N GLN A 103 8.89 -6.96 21.33
CA GLN A 103 8.58 -8.31 20.88
C GLN A 103 9.84 -8.92 20.27
N ASN A 104 10.06 -10.21 20.53
CA ASN A 104 11.10 -10.94 19.82
C ASN A 104 10.71 -10.99 18.32
N PRO A 105 11.55 -10.44 17.43
CA PRO A 105 11.22 -10.41 16.00
C PRO A 105 11.10 -11.85 15.48
N PRO A 106 10.04 -12.20 14.74
CA PRO A 106 9.96 -13.50 14.09
C PRO A 106 10.98 -13.57 12.95
N THR A 107 11.37 -14.79 12.58
CA THR A 107 12.22 -15.02 11.40
C THR A 107 11.51 -14.48 10.15
N PRO A 108 12.20 -13.71 9.29
CA PRO A 108 11.65 -13.25 8.01
C PRO A 108 11.15 -14.42 7.15
N ILE A 109 10.03 -14.22 6.46
CA ILE A 109 9.39 -15.26 5.65
C ILE A 109 9.97 -15.42 4.23
N ARG A 110 10.97 -14.59 3.88
CA ARG A 110 11.69 -14.63 2.60
C ARG A 110 13.14 -14.22 2.79
N GLN A 111 14.01 -14.66 1.87
CA GLN A 111 15.38 -14.18 1.78
C GLN A 111 15.37 -12.66 1.58
N ASP A 112 16.20 -11.95 2.37
CA ASP A 112 16.26 -10.48 2.43
C ASP A 112 14.94 -9.80 2.88
N GLY A 113 14.02 -10.56 3.46
CA GLY A 113 12.79 -10.05 4.06
C GLY A 113 13.02 -9.43 5.44
N TYR A 114 11.97 -8.80 5.95
CA TYR A 114 11.98 -8.17 7.26
C TYR A 114 11.24 -9.00 8.31
N PRO A 115 11.61 -8.88 9.59
CA PRO A 115 10.77 -9.36 10.67
C PRO A 115 9.36 -8.76 10.57
N PHE A 116 8.37 -9.52 11.02
CA PHE A 116 6.95 -9.16 10.98
C PHE A 116 6.37 -9.00 9.57
N GLU A 117 7.10 -9.37 8.51
CA GLU A 117 6.46 -9.61 7.22
C GLU A 117 5.54 -10.82 7.28
N ARG A 118 4.36 -10.70 6.68
CA ARG A 118 3.50 -11.84 6.41
C ARG A 118 2.87 -11.74 5.03
N ARG A 119 2.29 -12.85 4.59
CA ARG A 119 1.45 -12.91 3.40
C ARG A 119 0.03 -12.44 3.76
N PHE A 120 -0.52 -11.59 2.92
CA PHE A 120 -1.89 -11.11 2.96
C PHE A 120 -2.58 -11.47 1.64
N THR A 121 -3.86 -11.83 1.68
CA THR A 121 -4.72 -11.60 0.51
C THR A 121 -4.88 -10.10 0.27
N VAL A 122 -5.20 -9.65 -0.95
CA VAL A 122 -5.44 -8.21 -1.23
C VAL A 122 -6.47 -7.59 -0.27
N SER A 123 -7.54 -8.31 0.08
CA SER A 123 -8.57 -7.79 0.98
C SER A 123 -8.07 -7.62 2.42
N GLU A 124 -7.29 -8.58 2.92
CA GLU A 124 -6.64 -8.47 4.23
C GLU A 124 -5.61 -7.35 4.21
N TYR A 125 -4.82 -7.24 3.13
CA TYR A 125 -3.80 -6.21 2.96
C TYR A 125 -4.40 -4.81 3.03
N LEU A 126 -5.51 -4.57 2.33
CA LEU A 126 -6.19 -3.27 2.34
C LEU A 126 -6.80 -2.92 3.70
N SER A 127 -7.20 -3.94 4.47
CA SER A 127 -7.78 -3.77 5.81
C SER A 127 -6.72 -3.69 6.91
N SER A 128 -5.50 -4.16 6.64
CA SER A 128 -4.40 -4.17 7.58
C SER A 128 -3.94 -2.76 7.95
N ASN A 129 -3.46 -2.62 9.19
CA ASN A 129 -3.04 -1.36 9.75
C ASN A 129 -1.81 -0.81 9.00
N ALA A 130 -1.98 0.36 8.39
CA ALA A 130 -0.90 1.08 7.71
C ALA A 130 -0.12 1.95 8.69
N GLY A 131 -0.79 2.48 9.71
CA GLY A 131 -0.13 3.33 10.67
C GLY A 131 -1.01 3.71 11.86
N VAL A 132 -0.35 4.20 12.90
CA VAL A 132 -0.96 4.65 14.15
C VAL A 132 -0.44 6.05 14.44
N VAL A 133 -1.30 6.98 14.83
CA VAL A 133 -0.89 8.30 15.35
C VAL A 133 -1.72 8.62 16.58
N GLU A 134 -1.06 8.87 17.70
CA GLU A 134 -1.70 9.19 18.99
C GLU A 134 -2.80 8.18 19.36
N GLY A 135 -2.49 6.88 19.22
CA GLY A 135 -3.41 5.78 19.49
C GLY A 135 -4.54 5.57 18.47
N ARG A 136 -4.59 6.35 17.38
CA ARG A 136 -5.58 6.18 16.31
C ARG A 136 -4.95 5.49 15.10
N SER A 137 -5.52 4.36 14.69
CA SER A 137 -5.07 3.62 13.52
C SER A 137 -5.75 4.07 12.22
N PHE A 138 -5.10 3.76 11.11
CA PHE A 138 -5.64 3.86 9.75
C PHE A 138 -5.08 2.71 8.92
N ASN A 139 -5.85 2.23 7.95
CA ASN A 139 -5.45 1.09 7.11
C ASN A 139 -4.92 1.53 5.74
N ARG A 140 -4.39 0.58 4.97
CA ARG A 140 -3.80 0.86 3.65
C ARG A 140 -4.83 1.37 2.64
N ARG A 141 -6.09 0.92 2.73
CA ARG A 141 -7.20 1.47 1.93
C ARG A 141 -7.40 2.96 2.20
N ASP A 142 -7.35 3.37 3.46
CA ASP A 142 -7.51 4.77 3.85
C ASP A 142 -6.40 5.66 3.28
N VAL A 143 -5.14 5.19 3.28
CA VAL A 143 -3.99 5.89 2.69
C VAL A 143 -4.20 6.11 1.19
N ILE A 144 -4.52 5.03 0.45
CA ILE A 144 -4.72 5.09 -1.00
C ILE A 144 -5.85 6.06 -1.34
N LYS A 145 -7.01 5.94 -0.67
CA LYS A 145 -8.16 6.81 -0.91
C LYS A 145 -7.82 8.27 -0.62
N TYR A 146 -7.18 8.55 0.52
CA TYR A 146 -6.79 9.89 0.89
C TYR A 146 -5.88 10.55 -0.16
N LEU A 147 -4.79 9.89 -0.53
CA LEU A 147 -3.82 10.45 -1.48
C LEU A 147 -4.40 10.62 -2.88
N ALA A 148 -5.12 9.62 -3.39
CA ALA A 148 -5.73 9.70 -4.72
C ALA A 148 -6.69 10.89 -4.83
N ASN A 149 -7.53 11.13 -3.82
CA ASN A 149 -8.51 12.21 -3.84
C ASN A 149 -7.90 13.59 -3.60
N ILE A 150 -7.01 13.70 -2.61
CA ILE A 150 -6.55 15.00 -2.11
C ILE A 150 -5.30 15.46 -2.85
N LYS A 151 -4.41 14.54 -3.21
CA LYS A 151 -3.13 14.87 -3.82
C LYS A 151 -3.03 14.45 -5.27
N GLY A 152 -3.71 13.36 -5.66
CA GLY A 152 -3.75 12.84 -7.02
C GLY A 152 -4.76 13.52 -7.94
N GLY A 153 -5.62 14.39 -7.40
CA GLY A 153 -6.60 15.15 -8.18
C GLY A 153 -7.80 14.32 -8.66
N VAL A 154 -8.04 13.13 -8.09
CA VAL A 154 -9.24 12.34 -8.43
C VAL A 154 -10.47 13.10 -7.96
N HIS A 155 -11.29 13.55 -8.91
CA HIS A 155 -12.53 14.26 -8.62
C HIS A 155 -13.58 13.31 -8.03
N LEU A 156 -13.82 13.46 -6.74
CA LEU A 156 -14.92 12.77 -6.06
C LEU A 156 -16.28 13.33 -6.48
N SER A 157 -17.25 12.45 -6.70
CA SER A 157 -18.64 12.85 -6.79
C SER A 157 -19.13 13.47 -5.47
N ALA A 158 -20.21 14.24 -5.51
CA ALA A 158 -20.78 14.86 -4.30
C ALA A 158 -21.11 13.82 -3.20
N GLN A 159 -21.62 12.66 -3.61
CA GLN A 159 -21.91 11.54 -2.70
C GLN A 159 -20.63 10.97 -2.09
N GLN A 160 -19.61 10.69 -2.92
CA GLN A 160 -18.33 10.17 -2.43
C GLN A 160 -17.65 11.15 -1.47
N ARG A 161 -17.67 12.45 -1.79
CA ARG A 161 -17.13 13.49 -0.91
C ARG A 161 -17.83 13.50 0.45
N LYS A 162 -19.15 13.33 0.49
CA LYS A 162 -19.90 13.23 1.75
C LYS A 162 -19.50 11.99 2.56
N THR A 163 -19.29 10.84 1.90
CA THR A 163 -18.86 9.61 2.59
C THR A 163 -17.41 9.68 3.09
N GLU A 164 -16.54 10.42 2.41
CA GLU A 164 -15.09 10.43 2.67
C GLU A 164 -14.62 11.66 3.46
N ILE A 165 -15.52 12.60 3.79
CA ILE A 165 -15.15 13.84 4.50
C ILE A 165 -14.47 13.58 5.85
N LYS A 166 -14.93 12.56 6.59
CA LYS A 166 -14.34 12.16 7.88
C LYS A 166 -12.95 11.56 7.68
N LEU A 167 -12.78 10.74 6.65
CA LEU A 167 -11.49 10.15 6.27
C LEU A 167 -10.48 11.26 5.93
N ILE A 168 -10.87 12.17 5.04
CA ILE A 168 -10.04 13.30 4.58
C ILE A 168 -9.61 14.17 5.77
N SER A 169 -10.56 14.53 6.63
CA SER A 169 -10.27 15.35 7.81
C SER A 169 -9.32 14.64 8.78
N ARG A 170 -9.51 13.33 9.00
CA ARG A 170 -8.67 12.52 9.89
C ARG A 170 -7.24 12.40 9.35
N LEU A 171 -7.09 11.96 8.09
CA LEU A 171 -5.78 11.72 7.47
C LEU A 171 -5.02 13.03 7.22
N GLY A 172 -5.71 14.13 6.91
CA GLY A 172 -5.06 15.44 6.79
C GLY A 172 -4.50 16.00 8.10
N LYS A 173 -5.00 15.54 9.27
CA LYS A 173 -4.37 15.84 10.57
C LYS A 173 -3.15 14.95 10.82
N ILE A 174 -3.19 13.71 10.36
CA ILE A 174 -2.10 12.73 10.48
C ILE A 174 -0.92 13.13 9.60
N GLU A 175 -1.17 13.48 8.33
CA GLU A 175 -0.18 13.93 7.35
C GLU A 175 0.76 14.99 7.95
N LYS A 176 0.19 16.01 8.59
CA LYS A 176 0.94 17.13 9.20
C LYS A 176 1.84 16.71 10.38
N LYS A 177 1.57 15.57 11.00
CA LYS A 177 2.31 15.05 12.15
C LYS A 177 3.35 14.01 11.76
N MET A 178 3.30 13.52 10.52
CA MET A 178 4.04 12.34 10.08
C MET A 178 5.03 12.72 9.00
N MET A 179 6.10 13.40 9.41
CA MET A 179 7.21 13.74 8.54
C MET A 179 8.34 12.71 8.73
N LEU A 180 8.77 12.11 7.63
CA LEU A 180 9.90 11.21 7.55
C LEU A 180 11.03 11.93 6.81
N HIS A 181 12.02 12.40 7.57
CA HIS A 181 13.00 13.39 7.10
C HIS A 181 12.30 14.64 6.54
N ALA A 182 12.39 14.84 5.22
CA ALA A 182 11.75 15.93 4.50
C ALA A 182 10.52 15.49 3.69
N THR A 183 10.01 14.27 3.92
CA THR A 183 8.91 13.69 3.13
C THR A 183 7.70 13.37 4.00
N ASP A 184 6.51 13.58 3.46
CA ASP A 184 5.26 13.10 4.03
C ASP A 184 5.28 11.57 4.14
N GLY A 185 5.11 11.04 5.36
CA GLY A 185 5.09 9.61 5.63
C GLY A 185 3.98 8.87 4.89
N LEU A 186 2.85 9.51 4.57
CA LEU A 186 1.79 8.87 3.79
C LEU A 186 2.26 8.60 2.35
N LEU A 187 3.10 9.45 1.77
CA LEU A 187 3.69 9.20 0.45
C LEU A 187 4.63 8.00 0.50
N VAL A 188 5.39 7.84 1.59
CA VAL A 188 6.28 6.69 1.78
C VAL A 188 5.48 5.39 1.87
N GLU A 189 4.37 5.38 2.61
CA GLU A 189 3.47 4.22 2.65
C GLU A 189 2.85 3.93 1.28
N ALA A 190 2.50 4.95 0.49
CA ALA A 190 2.02 4.74 -0.87
C ALA A 190 3.07 4.08 -1.77
N VAL A 191 4.35 4.44 -1.61
CA VAL A 191 5.45 3.78 -2.31
C VAL A 191 5.58 2.33 -1.87
N ALA A 192 5.46 2.05 -0.57
CA ALA A 192 5.48 0.67 -0.06
C ALA A 192 4.35 -0.16 -0.67
N ILE A 193 3.13 0.39 -0.74
CA ILE A 193 1.97 -0.25 -1.36
C ILE A 193 2.22 -0.54 -2.84
N ALA A 194 2.75 0.43 -3.58
CA ALA A 194 3.07 0.27 -5.00
C ALA A 194 4.13 -0.80 -5.24
N GLN A 195 5.23 -0.77 -4.49
CA GLN A 195 6.31 -1.75 -4.60
C GLN A 195 5.82 -3.15 -4.21
N ALA A 196 5.08 -3.29 -3.11
CA ALA A 196 4.50 -4.57 -2.69
C ALA A 196 3.59 -5.16 -3.78
N LEU A 197 2.75 -4.34 -4.43
CA LEU A 197 1.87 -4.77 -5.51
C LEU A 197 2.64 -5.11 -6.79
N GLY A 198 3.39 -4.14 -7.33
CA GLY A 198 4.04 -4.25 -8.63
C GLY A 198 5.15 -5.31 -8.67
N THR A 199 5.77 -5.63 -7.54
CA THR A 199 6.81 -6.67 -7.45
C THR A 199 6.30 -8.03 -7.00
N SER A 200 5.00 -8.15 -6.68
CA SER A 200 4.41 -9.41 -6.20
C SER A 200 4.50 -10.53 -7.24
N ALA A 201 4.61 -11.78 -6.75
CA ALA A 201 4.63 -12.95 -7.61
C ALA A 201 3.34 -13.07 -8.46
N ASP A 202 2.20 -12.71 -7.87
CA ASP A 202 0.92 -12.74 -8.56
C ASP A 202 0.83 -11.64 -9.64
N ALA A 203 1.37 -10.44 -9.41
CA ALA A 203 1.45 -9.41 -10.45
C ALA A 203 2.32 -9.86 -11.63
N LYS A 204 3.49 -10.46 -11.35
CA LYS A 204 4.37 -11.02 -12.39
C LYS A 204 3.70 -12.13 -13.19
N THR A 205 2.97 -13.01 -12.50
CA THR A 205 2.18 -14.09 -13.12
C THR A 205 1.11 -13.51 -14.04
N TYR A 206 0.35 -12.52 -13.56
CA TYR A 206 -0.67 -11.83 -14.34
C TYR A 206 -0.08 -11.18 -15.60
N MET A 207 0.98 -10.37 -15.45
CA MET A 207 1.63 -9.69 -16.58
C MET A 207 2.15 -10.68 -17.62
N SER A 208 2.73 -11.80 -17.17
CA SER A 208 3.23 -12.85 -18.08
C SER A 208 2.10 -13.52 -18.86
N HIS A 209 0.95 -13.75 -18.21
CA HIS A 209 -0.22 -14.34 -18.86
C HIS A 209 -0.78 -13.43 -19.96
N ILE A 210 -0.79 -12.11 -19.74
CA ILE A 210 -1.29 -11.14 -20.72
C ILE A 210 -0.30 -10.92 -21.88
N LYS A 211 1.02 -10.97 -21.61
CA LYS A 211 2.07 -10.75 -22.62
C LYS A 211 2.38 -11.97 -23.48
N ALA A 212 1.95 -13.17 -23.08
CA ALA A 212 2.16 -14.37 -23.89
C ALA A 212 1.44 -14.23 -25.25
N PRO A 213 2.11 -14.48 -26.39
CA PRO A 213 1.46 -14.46 -27.68
C PRO A 213 0.34 -15.49 -27.66
N SER A 214 -0.89 -15.02 -27.81
CA SER A 214 -2.08 -15.86 -27.82
C SER A 214 -1.89 -16.96 -28.85
N SER A 215 -1.68 -18.19 -28.39
CA SER A 215 -1.58 -19.36 -29.25
C SER A 215 -2.99 -19.73 -29.68
N PHE A 216 -3.56 -18.96 -30.61
CA PHE A 216 -4.80 -19.26 -31.31
C PHE A 216 -4.49 -19.68 -32.74
#